data_AF-A0AAN7SYN9-F1
#
_entry.id   AF-A0AAN7SYN9-F1
#
_cell.length_a   1.000
_cell.length_b   1.000
_cell.length_c   1.000
_cell.angle_alpha   90.00
_cell.angle_beta   90.00
_cell.angle_gamma   90.00
#
_symmetry.space_group_name_H-M   'P 1'
#
loop_
_entity.id
_entity.type
_entity.pdbx_description
1 polymer ?
#
loop_
_entity_poly.entity_id
_entity_poly.type
_entity_poly.pdbx_seq_one_letter_code
_entity_poly.pdbx_strand_id
1 'polypeptide(L)'
;MADSFSSAKPGNTKQVKSSKGKSDIFTAHNRNVKKRAARDLEDENGQRHQTKDDLGAVSAADLHRSKRRMEEKVRMYNAMKRGEFVKRDDGFDDRGLVDFDRKWAQTQYNQDDSDLSDQSEDDDAQDANEIVEYTDEFGRLRKGTKKEVEKEERRSRIQAIANEDAEQFAAHPQMPTNVIYGDAVQHQAFNPDRTIAEQMAELVKKRDKSATPPPATHFDANAEIRTKGTAFYNFSHHATEREREMAELEKTRLETERIRKEKTAELQKQNSTQPVSTPAAPLNEDAKRFLDEFELPEREELRPT
;
A
#
# COMPACT_ATOMS: atom_id res chain seq x y z
N MET A 1 -71.32 13.74 -40.99
CA MET A 1 -71.13 12.66 -40.00
C MET A 1 -69.64 12.47 -39.85
N ALA A 2 -69.17 12.62 -38.61
CA ALA A 2 -67.76 12.63 -38.25
C ALA A 2 -67.35 11.23 -37.78
N ASP A 3 -66.34 10.64 -38.40
CA ASP A 3 -65.71 9.38 -37.98
C ASP A 3 -64.19 9.53 -38.24
N SER A 4 -63.43 9.94 -37.23
CA SER A 4 -62.80 9.14 -36.16
C SER A 4 -61.45 8.54 -36.58
N PHE A 5 -60.40 9.36 -36.50
CA PHE A 5 -59.01 8.90 -36.52
C PHE A 5 -58.71 8.13 -35.23
N SER A 6 -58.45 6.82 -35.32
CA SER A 6 -58.05 6.00 -34.19
C SER A 6 -56.58 6.23 -33.85
N SER A 7 -56.29 6.88 -32.72
CA SER A 7 -54.93 6.95 -32.16
C SER A 7 -54.54 5.60 -31.56
N ALA A 8 -53.60 4.89 -32.17
CA ALA A 8 -52.99 3.71 -31.58
C ALA A 8 -52.07 4.12 -30.42
N LYS A 9 -52.35 3.61 -29.21
CA LYS A 9 -51.49 3.75 -28.03
C LYS A 9 -50.23 2.89 -28.21
N PRO A 10 -49.01 3.39 -27.98
CA PRO A 10 -47.84 2.52 -27.93
C PRO A 10 -47.94 1.60 -26.71
N GLY A 11 -47.81 0.30 -26.96
CA GLY A 11 -47.79 -0.74 -25.95
C GLY A 11 -46.67 -0.54 -24.93
N ASN A 12 -47.00 -0.82 -23.68
CA ASN A 12 -46.13 -0.78 -22.51
C ASN A 12 -44.97 -1.78 -22.67
N THR A 13 -43.84 -1.33 -23.20
CA THR A 13 -42.58 -2.09 -23.18
C THR A 13 -42.12 -2.17 -21.73
N LYS A 14 -42.31 -3.32 -21.09
CA LYS A 14 -41.74 -3.65 -19.79
C LYS A 14 -40.24 -3.40 -19.87
N GLN A 15 -39.79 -2.34 -19.20
CA GLN A 15 -38.37 -2.05 -19.00
C GLN A 15 -37.74 -3.26 -18.31
N VAL A 16 -36.96 -4.03 -19.05
CA VAL A 16 -36.11 -5.08 -18.50
C VAL A 16 -35.13 -4.35 -17.57
N LYS A 17 -35.30 -4.52 -16.26
CA LYS A 17 -34.35 -4.02 -15.27
C LYS A 17 -33.01 -4.66 -15.61
N SER A 18 -32.08 -3.87 -16.15
CA SER A 18 -30.69 -4.29 -16.31
C SER A 18 -30.23 -4.84 -14.96
N SER A 19 -30.03 -6.16 -14.86
CA SER A 19 -29.43 -6.77 -13.69
C SER A 19 -28.14 -6.02 -13.44
N LYS A 20 -28.04 -5.35 -12.28
CA LYS A 20 -26.82 -4.67 -11.87
C LYS A 20 -25.71 -5.72 -12.00
N GLY A 21 -24.82 -5.55 -12.97
CA GLY A 21 -23.63 -6.36 -13.11
C GLY A 21 -22.99 -6.41 -11.73
N LYS A 22 -22.74 -7.63 -11.24
CA LYS A 22 -22.07 -7.87 -9.96
C LYS A 22 -20.87 -6.91 -9.93
N SER A 23 -20.80 -6.05 -8.92
CA SER A 23 -19.70 -5.09 -8.81
C SER A 23 -18.43 -5.90 -8.60
N ASP A 24 -17.73 -6.17 -9.70
CA ASP A 24 -16.39 -6.72 -9.69
C ASP A 24 -15.55 -5.88 -8.69
N ILE A 25 -14.74 -6.54 -7.88
CA ILE A 25 -13.88 -5.92 -6.87
C ILE A 25 -12.98 -4.85 -7.52
N PHE A 26 -12.70 -4.99 -8.82
CA PHE A 26 -11.96 -4.00 -9.62
C PHE A 26 -12.83 -2.90 -10.27
N THR A 27 -14.17 -3.01 -10.21
CA THR A 27 -15.13 -2.01 -10.72
C THR A 27 -15.90 -1.27 -9.62
N ALA A 28 -15.88 -1.78 -8.38
CA ALA A 28 -16.43 -1.14 -7.20
C ALA A 28 -15.55 0.04 -6.76
N HIS A 29 -15.66 1.17 -7.45
CA HIS A 29 -14.95 2.39 -7.07
C HIS A 29 -15.43 2.80 -5.66
N ASN A 30 -14.51 2.90 -4.69
CA ASN A 30 -14.84 3.38 -3.35
C ASN A 30 -15.66 4.68 -3.46
N ARG A 31 -16.73 4.79 -2.66
CA ARG A 31 -17.60 5.97 -2.69
C ARG A 31 -16.74 7.22 -2.47
N ASN A 32 -16.80 8.16 -3.40
CA ASN A 32 -16.04 9.41 -3.44
C ASN A 32 -14.57 9.33 -3.95
N VAL A 33 -14.11 8.23 -4.57
CA VAL A 33 -12.77 8.18 -5.20
C VAL A 33 -12.60 9.24 -6.26
N LYS A 34 -13.60 9.42 -7.14
CA LYS A 34 -13.54 10.46 -8.18
C LYS A 34 -13.45 11.88 -7.60
N LYS A 35 -14.09 12.13 -6.44
CA LYS A 35 -14.01 13.43 -5.75
C LYS A 35 -12.64 13.66 -5.12
N ARG A 36 -12.01 12.60 -4.60
CA ARG A 36 -10.65 12.65 -4.05
C ARG A 36 -9.62 12.87 -5.17
N ALA A 37 -9.72 12.10 -6.25
CA ALA A 37 -8.86 12.25 -7.41
C ALA A 37 -8.99 13.64 -8.06
N ALA A 38 -10.20 14.20 -8.12
CA ALA A 38 -10.40 15.57 -8.59
C ALA A 38 -9.75 16.60 -7.65
N ARG A 39 -9.88 16.42 -6.33
CA ARG A 39 -9.23 17.30 -5.35
C ARG A 39 -7.71 17.24 -5.43
N ASP A 40 -7.14 16.05 -5.63
CA ASP A 40 -5.69 15.88 -5.75
C ASP A 40 -5.13 16.56 -7.02
N LEU A 41 -5.95 16.75 -8.07
CA LEU A 41 -5.60 17.52 -9.28
C LEU A 41 -5.75 19.04 -9.10
N GLU A 42 -6.66 19.49 -8.23
CA GLU A 42 -6.85 20.92 -7.93
C GLU A 42 -5.74 21.46 -6.99
N ASP A 43 -5.15 20.60 -6.15
CA ASP A 43 -4.10 20.94 -5.19
C ASP A 43 -2.66 20.81 -5.77
N GLU A 44 -2.43 21.23 -7.03
CA GLU A 44 -1.07 21.24 -7.66
C GLU A 44 -0.06 22.18 -6.95
N ASN A 45 -0.54 23.09 -6.10
CA ASN A 45 0.28 24.08 -5.38
C ASN A 45 0.45 23.76 -3.89
N GLY A 46 0.91 22.53 -3.59
CA GLY A 46 1.39 22.12 -2.27
C GLY A 46 0.30 21.78 -1.24
N GLN A 47 0.65 20.91 -0.28
CA GLN A 47 -0.25 20.46 0.79
C GLN A 47 -0.67 21.63 1.69
N ARG A 48 -1.87 22.19 1.47
CA ARG A 48 -2.46 23.20 2.36
C ARG A 48 -3.30 22.50 3.44
N HIS A 49 -2.89 22.66 4.70
CA HIS A 49 -3.70 22.20 5.83
C HIS A 49 -5.05 22.92 5.85
N GLN A 50 -6.13 22.16 5.79
CA GLN A 50 -7.49 22.70 5.89
C GLN A 50 -7.73 23.19 7.31
N THR A 51 -8.13 24.44 7.47
CA THR A 51 -8.51 24.98 8.78
C THR A 51 -10.01 24.73 9.02
N LYS A 52 -10.49 25.10 10.21
CA LYS A 52 -11.92 25.01 10.54
C LYS A 52 -12.80 25.84 9.61
N ASP A 53 -12.24 26.85 8.97
CA ASP A 53 -12.95 27.74 8.04
C ASP A 53 -13.14 27.10 6.65
N ASP A 54 -12.25 26.18 6.25
CA ASP A 54 -12.36 25.41 5.00
C ASP A 54 -13.33 24.21 5.12
N LEU A 55 -13.55 23.74 6.35
CA LEU A 55 -14.49 22.67 6.67
C LEU A 55 -15.91 23.24 6.69
N GLY A 56 -16.54 23.24 5.52
CA GLY A 56 -17.94 23.67 5.38
C GLY A 56 -18.90 23.01 6.39
N ALA A 57 -20.04 23.65 6.61
CA ALA A 57 -21.02 23.21 7.60
C ALA A 57 -21.51 21.76 7.33
N VAL A 58 -21.32 20.89 8.31
CA VAL A 58 -21.78 19.49 8.25
C VAL A 58 -23.29 19.44 8.47
N SER A 59 -23.99 18.60 7.70
CA SER A 59 -25.44 18.43 7.86
C SER A 59 -25.79 17.92 9.26
N ALA A 60 -26.93 18.37 9.82
CA ALA A 60 -27.38 17.93 11.14
C ALA A 60 -27.54 16.40 11.23
N ALA A 61 -27.96 15.75 10.14
CA ALA A 61 -28.10 14.30 10.07
C ALA A 61 -26.75 13.57 10.19
N ASP A 62 -25.70 14.09 9.54
CA ASP A 62 -24.35 13.52 9.64
C ASP A 62 -23.74 13.73 11.03
N LEU A 63 -24.03 14.87 11.67
CA LEU A 63 -23.63 15.15 13.05
C LEU A 63 -24.29 14.16 14.03
N HIS A 64 -25.60 13.90 13.89
CA HIS A 64 -26.28 12.91 14.70
C HIS A 64 -25.73 11.50 14.50
N ARG A 65 -25.41 11.13 13.25
CA ARG A 65 -24.81 9.83 12.91
C ARG A 65 -23.41 9.68 13.50
N SER A 66 -22.59 10.73 13.42
CA SER A 66 -21.23 10.71 13.97
C SER A 66 -21.24 10.66 15.50
N LYS A 67 -22.14 11.42 16.15
CA LYS A 67 -22.36 11.38 17.60
C LYS A 67 -22.76 10.00 18.09
N ARG A 68 -23.74 9.36 17.45
CA ARG A 68 -24.16 7.98 17.80
C ARG A 68 -23.00 6.98 17.70
N ARG A 69 -22.22 7.04 16.62
CA ARG A 69 -21.04 6.18 16.44
C ARG A 69 -19.97 6.44 17.50
N MET A 70 -19.82 7.69 17.95
CA MET A 70 -18.89 8.07 19.00
C MET A 70 -19.33 7.49 20.35
N GLU A 71 -20.62 7.57 20.67
CA GLU A 71 -21.21 6.96 21.87
C GLU A 71 -21.03 5.43 21.86
N GLU A 72 -21.26 4.77 20.72
CA GLU A 72 -21.03 3.33 20.55
C GLU A 72 -19.55 2.96 20.77
N LYS A 73 -18.61 3.75 20.23
CA LYS A 73 -17.17 3.57 20.45
C LYS A 73 -16.76 3.80 21.91
N VAL A 74 -17.31 4.83 22.55
CA VAL A 74 -17.06 5.11 23.98
C VAL A 74 -17.58 3.96 24.84
N ARG A 75 -18.77 3.43 24.54
CA ARG A 75 -19.32 2.26 25.21
C ARG A 75 -18.40 1.04 25.04
N MET A 76 -17.94 0.78 23.83
CA MET A 76 -17.01 -0.32 23.52
C MET A 76 -15.67 -0.14 24.26
N TYR A 77 -15.11 1.06 24.24
CA TYR A 77 -13.87 1.38 24.93
C TYR A 77 -13.99 1.26 26.44
N ASN A 78 -15.09 1.71 27.03
CA ASN A 78 -15.36 1.56 28.46
C ASN A 78 -15.55 0.09 28.85
N ALA A 79 -16.22 -0.71 28.01
CA ALA A 79 -16.35 -2.16 28.21
C ALA A 79 -14.98 -2.87 28.11
N MET A 80 -14.13 -2.47 27.16
CA MET A 80 -12.75 -2.96 27.04
C MET A 80 -11.91 -2.57 28.25
N LYS A 81 -11.95 -1.30 28.68
CA LYS A 81 -11.22 -0.78 29.85
C LYS A 81 -11.66 -1.46 31.14
N ARG A 82 -12.94 -1.82 31.26
CA ARG A 82 -13.50 -2.55 32.40
C ARG A 82 -13.21 -4.06 32.34
N GLY A 83 -12.68 -4.57 31.23
CA GLY A 83 -12.42 -6.00 31.03
C GLY A 83 -13.68 -6.82 30.72
N GLU A 84 -14.84 -6.19 30.60
CA GLU A 84 -16.11 -6.83 30.21
C GLU A 84 -16.15 -7.24 28.74
N PHE A 85 -15.26 -6.70 27.91
CA PHE A 85 -15.12 -7.09 26.50
C PHE A 85 -14.52 -8.49 26.31
N VAL A 86 -13.97 -9.12 27.36
CA VAL A 86 -13.29 -10.43 27.30
C VAL A 86 -14.04 -11.52 28.07
N LYS A 87 -15.08 -11.17 28.85
CA LYS A 87 -15.76 -12.13 29.72
C LYS A 87 -17.26 -12.17 29.47
N ARG A 88 -17.62 -13.00 28.50
CA ARG A 88 -18.72 -13.95 28.71
C ARG A 88 -18.14 -15.33 28.48
N ASP A 89 -18.26 -16.14 29.51
CA ASP A 89 -17.99 -17.56 29.47
C ASP A 89 -18.71 -18.20 28.26
N ASP A 90 -18.20 -19.35 27.81
CA ASP A 90 -18.86 -20.29 26.89
C ASP A 90 -19.05 -19.94 25.40
N GLY A 91 -18.32 -18.97 24.86
CA GLY A 91 -18.12 -18.90 23.41
C GLY A 91 -17.31 -17.68 22.98
N PHE A 92 -16.14 -17.92 22.39
CA PHE A 92 -15.32 -16.92 21.70
C PHE A 92 -16.22 -15.90 20.98
N ASP A 93 -16.20 -14.64 21.44
CA ASP A 93 -17.03 -13.59 20.83
C ASP A 93 -16.42 -13.27 19.45
N ASP A 94 -16.99 -13.93 18.44
CA ASP A 94 -16.71 -13.98 16.99
C ASP A 94 -16.70 -12.59 16.28
N ARG A 95 -16.69 -11.51 17.07
CA ARG A 95 -16.84 -10.12 16.63
C ARG A 95 -15.53 -9.33 16.65
N GLY A 96 -14.51 -9.82 17.37
CA GLY A 96 -13.22 -9.15 17.53
C GLY A 96 -12.07 -9.79 16.76
N LEU A 97 -12.17 -11.09 16.45
CA LEU A 97 -11.12 -11.87 15.79
C LEU A 97 -11.67 -12.38 14.46
N VAL A 98 -10.93 -12.14 13.38
CA VAL A 98 -11.25 -12.73 12.08
C VAL A 98 -10.84 -14.20 12.12
N ASP A 99 -11.80 -15.11 12.08
CA ASP A 99 -11.53 -16.53 11.84
C ASP A 99 -11.15 -16.72 10.36
N PHE A 100 -9.84 -16.83 10.12
CA PHE A 100 -9.28 -16.97 8.77
C PHE A 100 -9.65 -18.31 8.13
N ASP A 101 -9.79 -19.38 8.92
CA ASP A 101 -10.11 -20.72 8.42
C ASP A 101 -11.56 -20.79 7.96
N ARG A 102 -12.49 -20.22 8.74
CA ARG A 102 -13.91 -20.12 8.36
C ARG A 102 -14.13 -19.25 7.13
N LYS A 103 -13.40 -18.13 7.03
CA LYS A 103 -13.50 -17.22 5.86
C LYS A 103 -12.96 -17.87 4.59
N TRP A 104 -11.87 -18.64 4.70
CA TRP A 104 -11.31 -19.39 3.58
C TRP A 104 -12.28 -20.47 3.09
N ALA A 105 -12.83 -21.27 4.01
CA ALA A 105 -13.83 -22.29 3.67
C ALA A 105 -15.09 -21.70 3.00
N GLN A 106 -15.62 -20.60 3.52
CA GLN A 106 -16.79 -19.94 2.95
C GLN A 106 -16.56 -19.43 1.51
N THR A 107 -15.33 -19.07 1.17
CA THR A 107 -14.98 -18.60 -0.19
C THR A 107 -14.99 -19.76 -1.19
N GLN A 108 -14.52 -20.95 -0.80
CA GLN A 108 -14.50 -22.13 -1.66
C GLN A 108 -15.91 -22.64 -2.01
N TYR A 109 -16.82 -22.71 -1.02
CA TYR A 109 -18.19 -23.18 -1.28
C TYR A 109 -19.00 -22.28 -2.23
N ASN A 110 -18.71 -20.98 -2.29
CA ASN A 110 -19.41 -20.06 -3.20
C ASN A 110 -18.86 -20.10 -4.64
N GLN A 111 -17.73 -20.78 -4.87
CA GLN A 111 -17.09 -20.86 -6.18
C GLN A 111 -17.55 -22.10 -6.97
N ASP A 112 -17.81 -23.22 -6.28
CA ASP A 112 -18.26 -24.49 -6.89
C ASP A 112 -19.72 -24.47 -7.38
N ASP A 113 -20.57 -23.58 -6.88
CA ASP A 113 -22.00 -23.52 -7.25
C ASP A 113 -22.27 -22.79 -8.58
N SER A 114 -21.20 -22.42 -9.33
CA SER A 114 -21.30 -21.59 -10.54
C SER A 114 -20.90 -22.25 -11.85
N ASP A 115 -20.42 -23.50 -11.84
CA ASP A 115 -19.79 -24.13 -13.01
C ASP A 115 -20.43 -25.46 -13.47
N LEU A 116 -21.65 -25.76 -13.04
CA LEU A 116 -22.40 -26.96 -13.47
C LEU A 116 -23.72 -26.59 -14.14
N SER A 117 -23.63 -26.05 -15.36
CA SER A 117 -24.76 -26.00 -16.29
C SER A 117 -24.31 -26.34 -17.72
N ASP A 118 -23.84 -27.58 -17.91
CA ASP A 118 -23.75 -28.16 -19.26
C ASP A 118 -24.89 -29.15 -19.42
N GLN A 119 -26.01 -28.63 -19.93
CA GLN A 119 -27.21 -29.39 -20.23
C GLN A 119 -27.38 -29.40 -21.75
N SER A 120 -26.91 -30.46 -22.40
CA SER A 120 -27.27 -30.76 -23.78
C SER A 120 -28.16 -32.00 -23.81
N GLU A 121 -29.45 -31.76 -24.02
CA GLU A 121 -30.51 -32.75 -24.19
C GLU A 121 -30.33 -33.48 -25.54
N ASP A 122 -30.25 -34.82 -25.50
CA ASP A 122 -30.14 -35.75 -26.63
C ASP A 122 -31.56 -36.22 -27.01
N ASP A 123 -32.15 -35.62 -28.05
CA ASP A 123 -33.47 -35.98 -28.59
C ASP A 123 -33.33 -36.29 -30.09
N ASP A 124 -32.76 -37.45 -30.45
CA ASP A 124 -33.03 -38.16 -31.72
C ASP A 124 -32.33 -39.54 -31.78
N ALA A 125 -32.74 -40.46 -30.90
CA ALA A 125 -32.14 -41.80 -30.79
C ALA A 125 -32.39 -42.74 -32.00
N GLN A 126 -33.20 -42.35 -32.98
CA GLN A 126 -33.54 -43.19 -34.14
C GLN A 126 -32.56 -43.03 -35.31
N ASP A 127 -31.92 -41.87 -35.45
CA ASP A 127 -30.99 -41.54 -36.55
C ASP A 127 -29.50 -41.79 -36.18
N ALA A 128 -29.23 -42.00 -34.89
CA ALA A 128 -27.89 -42.22 -34.35
C ALA A 128 -27.21 -43.53 -34.82
N ASN A 129 -27.96 -44.47 -35.40
CA ASN A 129 -27.47 -45.78 -35.86
C ASN A 129 -27.22 -45.87 -37.38
N GLU A 130 -27.44 -44.80 -38.14
CA GLU A 130 -27.13 -44.78 -39.58
C GLU A 130 -25.62 -44.88 -39.80
N ILE A 131 -25.19 -45.83 -40.65
CA ILE A 131 -23.78 -46.06 -40.97
C ILE A 131 -23.39 -45.12 -42.13
N VAL A 132 -22.51 -44.17 -41.85
CA VAL A 132 -22.02 -43.16 -42.80
C VAL A 132 -20.50 -43.35 -43.01
N GLU A 133 -20.03 -43.03 -44.22
CA GLU A 133 -18.60 -43.01 -44.56
C GLU A 133 -17.99 -41.65 -44.15
N TYR A 134 -16.97 -41.67 -43.30
CA TYR A 134 -16.24 -40.47 -42.86
C TYR A 134 -14.73 -40.63 -43.00
N THR A 135 -14.00 -39.52 -43.07
CA THR A 135 -12.54 -39.48 -43.12
C THR A 135 -11.95 -39.42 -41.71
N ASP A 136 -11.18 -40.44 -41.35
CA ASP A 136 -10.41 -40.54 -40.10
C ASP A 136 -9.29 -39.49 -40.03
N GLU A 137 -8.71 -39.26 -38.85
CA GLU A 137 -7.62 -38.30 -38.59
C GLU A 137 -6.37 -38.54 -39.47
N PHE A 138 -6.21 -39.77 -39.98
CA PHE A 138 -5.15 -40.17 -40.91
C PHE A 138 -5.54 -40.06 -42.39
N GLY A 139 -6.67 -39.44 -42.72
CA GLY A 139 -7.17 -39.29 -44.09
C GLY A 139 -7.68 -40.58 -44.73
N ARG A 140 -7.97 -41.61 -43.94
CA ARG A 140 -8.53 -42.89 -44.41
C ARG A 140 -10.05 -42.86 -44.37
N LEU A 141 -10.71 -43.45 -45.36
CA LEU A 141 -12.17 -43.62 -45.35
C LEU A 141 -12.56 -44.77 -44.40
N ARG A 142 -13.35 -44.46 -43.37
CA ARG A 142 -13.93 -45.42 -42.42
C ARG A 142 -15.46 -45.36 -42.47
N LYS A 143 -16.11 -46.47 -42.12
CA LYS A 143 -17.57 -46.55 -41.92
C LYS A 143 -17.86 -46.53 -40.43
N GLY A 144 -18.68 -45.59 -39.96
CA GLY A 144 -19.07 -45.48 -38.56
C GLY A 144 -20.50 -44.98 -38.43
N THR A 145 -21.03 -44.99 -37.22
CA THR A 145 -22.38 -44.44 -36.98
C THR A 145 -22.34 -42.92 -37.02
N LYS A 146 -23.46 -42.27 -37.36
CA LYS A 146 -23.57 -40.79 -37.37
C LYS A 146 -23.11 -40.13 -36.07
N LYS A 147 -23.37 -40.78 -34.92
CA LYS A 147 -22.89 -40.32 -33.59
C LYS A 147 -21.37 -40.40 -33.44
N GLU A 148 -20.73 -41.40 -34.06
CA GLU A 148 -19.27 -41.52 -34.09
C GLU A 148 -18.64 -40.45 -34.99
N VAL A 149 -19.27 -40.15 -36.13
CA VAL A 149 -18.87 -39.07 -37.04
C VAL A 149 -18.89 -37.71 -36.32
N GLU A 150 -19.99 -37.37 -35.66
CA GLU A 150 -20.10 -36.08 -34.95
C GLU A 150 -19.08 -35.95 -33.81
N LYS A 151 -18.76 -37.06 -33.14
CA LYS A 151 -17.74 -37.10 -32.10
C LYS A 151 -16.34 -36.85 -32.68
N GLU A 152 -16.05 -37.41 -33.85
CA GLU A 152 -14.76 -37.23 -34.52
C GLU A 152 -14.62 -35.84 -35.13
N GLU A 153 -15.70 -35.28 -35.70
CA GLU A 153 -15.73 -33.89 -36.17
C GLU A 153 -15.52 -32.90 -35.03
N ARG A 154 -16.14 -33.14 -33.87
CA ARG A 154 -15.93 -32.32 -32.67
C ARG A 154 -14.47 -32.40 -32.21
N ARG A 155 -13.84 -33.58 -32.25
CA ARG A 155 -12.41 -33.76 -31.92
C ARG A 155 -11.50 -33.05 -32.91
N SER A 156 -11.75 -33.21 -34.21
CA SER A 156 -11.02 -32.52 -35.27
C SER A 156 -11.11 -31.00 -35.13
N ARG A 157 -12.30 -30.46 -34.81
CA ARG A 157 -12.49 -29.03 -34.56
C ARG A 157 -11.70 -28.54 -33.35
N ILE A 158 -11.71 -29.29 -32.25
CA ILE A 158 -10.93 -28.94 -31.04
C ILE A 158 -9.43 -28.97 -31.33
N GLN A 159 -8.95 -29.97 -32.07
CA GLN A 159 -7.54 -30.04 -32.46
C GLN A 159 -7.14 -28.89 -33.40
N ALA A 160 -7.99 -28.51 -34.35
CA ALA A 160 -7.76 -27.37 -35.23
C ALA A 160 -7.63 -26.06 -34.43
N ILE A 161 -8.56 -25.80 -33.50
CA ILE A 161 -8.49 -24.62 -32.63
C ILE A 161 -7.25 -24.65 -31.75
N ALA A 162 -6.90 -25.80 -31.17
CA ALA A 162 -5.70 -25.94 -30.34
C ALA A 162 -4.40 -25.67 -31.13
N ASN A 163 -4.35 -26.06 -32.41
CA ASN A 163 -3.23 -25.77 -33.29
C ASN A 163 -3.16 -24.27 -33.65
N GLU A 164 -4.30 -23.64 -33.97
CA GLU A 164 -4.37 -22.19 -34.22
C GLU A 164 -3.95 -21.37 -33.00
N ASP A 165 -4.43 -21.76 -31.80
CA ASP A 165 -4.03 -21.13 -30.54
C ASP A 165 -2.53 -21.34 -30.27
N ALA A 166 -2.00 -22.54 -30.53
CA ALA A 166 -0.58 -22.81 -30.38
C ALA A 166 0.28 -21.95 -31.35
N GLU A 167 -0.20 -21.69 -32.57
CA GLU A 167 0.48 -20.80 -33.52
C GLU A 167 0.41 -19.32 -33.12
N GLN A 168 -0.70 -18.89 -32.53
CA GLN A 168 -0.89 -17.51 -32.06
C GLN A 168 -0.11 -17.21 -30.77
N PHE A 169 -0.02 -18.18 -29.87
CA PHE A 169 0.65 -18.04 -28.56
C PHE A 169 2.06 -18.66 -28.52
N ALA A 170 2.59 -19.09 -29.67
CA ALA A 170 3.98 -19.53 -29.75
C ALA A 170 4.94 -18.40 -29.34
N ALA A 171 5.76 -18.66 -28.31
CA ALA A 171 6.82 -17.75 -27.89
C ALA A 171 7.97 -17.65 -28.91
N HIS A 172 7.94 -18.46 -29.96
CA HIS A 172 8.92 -18.47 -31.04
C HIS A 172 8.37 -17.77 -32.29
N PRO A 173 9.19 -17.01 -33.01
CA PRO A 173 8.77 -16.37 -34.25
C PRO A 173 8.42 -17.43 -35.31
N GLN A 174 7.35 -17.18 -36.06
CA GLN A 174 6.93 -18.01 -37.19
C GLN A 174 8.05 -18.08 -38.25
N MET A 175 8.23 -19.25 -38.86
CA MET A 175 9.24 -19.46 -39.90
C MET A 175 8.92 -18.59 -41.12
N PRO A 176 9.89 -17.82 -41.66
CA PRO A 176 9.64 -16.96 -42.82
C PRO A 176 9.29 -17.79 -44.06
N THR A 177 8.27 -17.36 -44.80
CA THR A 177 7.77 -18.06 -46.00
C THR A 177 8.70 -17.92 -47.21
N ASN A 178 9.45 -16.83 -47.29
CA ASN A 178 10.37 -16.54 -48.39
C ASN A 178 11.82 -16.66 -47.92
N VAL A 179 12.28 -17.89 -47.67
CA VAL A 179 13.70 -18.15 -47.46
C VAL A 179 14.40 -18.02 -48.81
N ILE A 180 15.31 -17.05 -48.92
CA ILE A 180 16.16 -16.90 -50.10
C ILE A 180 17.25 -17.96 -50.01
N TYR A 181 17.18 -18.98 -50.85
CA TYR A 181 18.21 -20.02 -50.96
C TYR A 181 19.34 -19.55 -51.88
N GLY A 182 20.57 -19.44 -51.37
CA GLY A 182 21.76 -19.04 -52.14
C GLY A 182 23.04 -18.99 -51.29
N ASP A 183 24.19 -18.88 -51.95
CA ASP A 183 25.55 -18.89 -51.33
C ASP A 183 25.90 -17.56 -50.62
N ALA A 184 25.15 -16.49 -50.90
CA ALA A 184 25.36 -15.19 -50.27
C ALA A 184 24.55 -15.08 -48.97
N VAL A 185 25.20 -15.36 -47.84
CA VAL A 185 24.63 -15.11 -46.51
C VAL A 185 24.44 -13.60 -46.32
N GLN A 186 23.21 -13.15 -46.07
CA GLN A 186 22.88 -11.75 -45.75
C GLN A 186 23.36 -11.39 -44.33
N HIS A 187 24.67 -11.33 -44.12
CA HIS A 187 25.29 -11.01 -42.82
C HIS A 187 24.87 -9.64 -42.27
N GLN A 188 24.44 -8.70 -43.13
CA GLN A 188 23.92 -7.40 -42.73
C GLN A 188 22.48 -7.45 -42.18
N ALA A 189 21.71 -8.50 -42.47
CA ALA A 189 20.36 -8.67 -41.93
C ALA A 189 20.37 -9.10 -40.46
N PHE A 190 21.44 -9.76 -40.01
CA PHE A 190 21.63 -10.17 -38.62
C PHE A 190 22.78 -9.38 -37.99
N ASN A 191 22.48 -8.19 -37.47
CA ASN A 191 23.42 -7.40 -36.69
C ASN A 191 22.98 -7.38 -35.21
N PRO A 192 23.51 -8.27 -34.35
CA PRO A 192 23.16 -8.32 -32.93
C PRO A 192 23.61 -7.05 -32.19
N ASP A 193 24.58 -6.30 -32.72
CA ASP A 193 25.08 -5.08 -32.10
C ASP A 193 24.11 -3.91 -32.26
N ARG A 194 23.17 -3.99 -33.20
CA ARG A 194 22.16 -2.94 -33.41
C ARG A 194 21.25 -2.78 -32.20
N THR A 195 20.76 -3.88 -31.64
CA THR A 195 19.89 -3.85 -30.46
C THR A 195 20.64 -3.35 -29.24
N ILE A 196 21.91 -3.76 -29.09
CA ILE A 196 22.80 -3.29 -28.03
C ILE A 196 23.05 -1.78 -28.16
N ALA A 197 23.28 -1.28 -29.38
CA ALA A 197 23.48 0.14 -29.66
C ALA A 197 22.22 0.96 -29.35
N GLU A 198 21.04 0.46 -29.73
CA GLU A 198 19.75 1.11 -29.43
C GLU A 198 19.50 1.17 -27.91
N GLN A 199 19.73 0.07 -27.18
CA GLN A 199 19.62 0.03 -25.71
C GLN A 199 20.61 0.97 -25.02
N MET A 200 21.86 1.00 -25.47
CA MET A 200 22.87 1.92 -24.96
C MET A 200 22.48 3.39 -25.20
N ALA A 201 21.92 3.71 -26.38
CA ALA A 201 21.42 5.05 -26.68
C ALA A 201 20.24 5.45 -25.78
N GLU A 202 19.32 4.53 -25.51
CA GLU A 202 18.23 4.76 -24.56
C GLU A 202 18.74 5.00 -23.13
N LEU A 203 19.70 4.20 -22.66
CA LEU A 203 20.33 4.36 -21.36
C LEU A 203 21.04 5.72 -21.25
N VAL A 204 21.78 6.13 -22.29
CA VAL A 204 22.42 7.46 -22.35
C VAL A 204 21.39 8.58 -22.30
N LYS A 205 20.24 8.42 -22.95
CA LYS A 205 19.16 9.41 -22.93
C LYS A 205 18.48 9.51 -21.56
N LYS A 206 18.35 8.38 -20.86
CA LYS A 206 17.79 8.29 -19.50
C LYS A 206 18.79 8.71 -18.41
N ARG A 207 20.09 8.68 -18.70
CA ARG A 207 21.13 9.04 -17.74
C ARG A 207 21.13 10.54 -17.46
N ASP A 208 21.13 10.89 -16.17
CA ASP A 208 21.33 12.26 -15.72
C ASP A 208 22.72 12.77 -16.17
N LYS A 209 22.72 13.88 -16.91
CA LYS A 209 23.93 14.52 -17.45
C LYS A 209 24.66 15.38 -16.41
N SER A 210 24.24 15.32 -15.15
CA SER A 210 24.93 16.01 -14.07
C SER A 210 26.32 15.40 -13.88
N ALA A 211 27.30 16.25 -13.61
CA ALA A 211 28.65 15.78 -13.29
C ALA A 211 28.56 14.84 -12.07
N THR A 212 29.06 13.61 -12.22
CA THR A 212 29.19 12.64 -11.13
C THR A 212 30.67 12.53 -10.80
N PRO A 213 31.13 12.88 -9.59
CA PRO A 213 30.33 13.26 -8.41
C PRO A 213 29.74 14.68 -8.52
N PRO A 214 28.57 14.93 -7.87
CA PRO A 214 27.95 16.25 -7.86
C PRO A 214 28.90 17.29 -7.28
N PRO A 215 28.77 18.58 -7.69
CA PRO A 215 29.56 19.65 -7.09
C PRO A 215 29.32 19.70 -5.58
N ALA A 216 30.34 20.09 -4.81
CA ALA A 216 30.23 20.19 -3.36
C ALA A 216 29.18 21.26 -2.98
N THR A 217 27.97 20.80 -2.64
CA THR A 217 26.92 21.66 -2.10
C THR A 217 27.08 21.77 -0.59
N HIS A 218 27.14 22.98 -0.07
CA HIS A 218 27.27 23.24 1.35
C HIS A 218 25.96 23.72 1.98
N PHE A 219 25.81 23.48 3.28
CA PHE A 219 24.66 23.94 4.06
C PHE A 219 24.61 25.48 4.10
N ASP A 220 23.44 26.05 3.78
CA ASP A 220 23.16 27.48 3.92
C ASP A 220 22.35 27.75 5.19
N ALA A 221 22.98 28.41 6.15
CA ALA A 221 22.32 28.82 7.37
C ALA A 221 21.16 29.79 7.15
N ASN A 222 21.21 30.64 6.12
CA ASN A 222 20.21 31.67 5.89
C ASN A 222 18.91 31.09 5.33
N ALA A 223 18.97 29.91 4.72
CA ALA A 223 17.79 29.19 4.24
C ALA A 223 17.03 28.47 5.37
N GLU A 224 17.64 28.27 6.55
CA GLU A 224 17.00 27.57 7.66
C GLU A 224 16.11 28.50 8.50
N ILE A 225 14.85 28.09 8.69
CA ILE A 225 13.81 28.82 9.43
C ILE A 225 13.82 28.47 10.94
N ARG A 226 14.59 27.45 11.36
CA ARG A 226 14.64 27.01 12.77
C ARG A 226 15.39 27.98 13.66
N THR A 227 15.09 27.95 14.96
CA THR A 227 15.81 28.71 15.98
C THR A 227 17.22 28.14 16.16
N LYS A 228 18.22 28.97 15.85
CA LYS A 228 19.65 28.65 16.02
C LYS A 228 20.06 28.83 17.49
N GLY A 229 20.89 27.92 18.00
CA GLY A 229 21.38 27.96 19.39
C GLY A 229 22.50 28.99 19.62
N THR A 230 22.94 29.13 20.88
CA THR A 230 23.92 30.14 21.33
C THR A 230 25.36 29.91 20.86
N ALA A 231 25.66 28.78 20.23
CA ALA A 231 26.97 28.44 19.67
C ALA A 231 26.90 28.24 18.14
N PHE A 232 25.88 28.79 17.49
CA PHE A 232 25.73 28.68 16.05
C PHE A 232 26.73 29.58 15.31
N TYR A 233 27.47 29.00 14.36
CA TYR A 233 28.42 29.70 13.49
C TYR A 233 28.05 29.45 12.02
N ASN A 234 28.00 30.50 11.21
CA ASN A 234 27.69 30.41 9.78
C ASN A 234 28.98 30.51 8.95
N PHE A 235 29.19 29.55 8.05
CA PHE A 235 30.34 29.56 7.15
C PHE A 235 30.03 30.28 5.84
N SER A 236 31.06 30.85 5.21
CA SER A 236 30.97 31.41 3.86
C SER A 236 30.62 30.33 2.82
N HIS A 237 29.96 30.78 1.74
CA HIS A 237 29.65 29.96 0.56
C HIS A 237 30.88 29.78 -0.36
N HIS A 238 31.88 30.65 -0.22
CA HIS A 238 33.11 30.55 -0.99
C HIS A 238 34.06 29.52 -0.37
N ALA A 239 34.45 28.51 -1.15
CA ALA A 239 35.25 27.38 -0.69
C ALA A 239 36.55 27.81 0.04
N THR A 240 37.24 28.83 -0.48
CA THR A 240 38.50 29.31 0.09
C THR A 240 38.32 30.04 1.43
N GLU A 241 37.23 30.79 1.58
CA GLU A 241 36.94 31.51 2.83
C GLU A 241 36.45 30.53 3.89
N ARG A 242 35.56 29.62 3.50
CA ARG A 242 35.10 28.52 4.34
C ARG A 242 36.25 27.68 4.88
N GLU A 243 37.21 27.32 4.06
CA GLU A 243 38.38 26.54 4.49
C GLU A 243 39.21 27.29 5.53
N ARG A 244 39.37 28.61 5.36
CA ARG A 244 40.04 29.47 6.36
C ARG A 244 39.26 29.53 7.66
N GLU A 245 37.96 29.76 7.59
CA GLU A 245 37.06 29.78 8.76
C GLU A 245 37.08 28.44 9.51
N MET A 246 37.09 27.32 8.78
CA MET A 246 37.21 25.97 9.36
C MET A 246 38.55 25.78 10.08
N ALA A 247 39.66 26.22 9.45
CA ALA A 247 40.99 26.15 10.06
C ALA A 247 41.12 27.04 11.29
N GLU A 248 40.49 28.23 11.30
CA GLU A 248 40.43 29.10 12.47
C GLU A 248 39.61 28.47 13.61
N LEU A 249 38.46 27.89 13.30
CA LEU A 249 37.64 27.19 14.28
C LEU A 249 38.39 26.00 14.88
N GLU A 250 39.12 25.24 14.07
CA GLU A 250 39.95 24.14 14.56
C GLU A 250 41.06 24.64 15.50
N LYS A 251 41.73 25.74 15.18
CA LYS A 251 42.74 26.34 16.07
C LYS A 251 42.16 26.76 17.41
N THR A 252 41.04 27.49 17.40
CA THR A 252 40.37 27.90 18.65
C THR A 252 39.91 26.69 19.47
N ARG A 253 39.43 25.62 18.80
CA ARG A 253 39.10 24.37 19.46
C ARG A 253 40.32 23.75 20.16
N LEU A 254 41.46 23.64 19.48
CA LEU A 254 42.68 23.08 20.06
C LEU A 254 43.17 23.91 21.26
N GLU A 255 43.10 25.24 21.18
CA GLU A 255 43.44 26.14 22.29
C GLU A 255 42.52 25.95 23.49
N THR A 256 41.20 25.91 23.27
CA THR A 256 40.24 25.70 24.38
C THR A 256 40.35 24.31 24.99
N GLU A 257 40.59 23.27 24.19
CA GLU A 257 40.83 21.93 24.70
C GLU A 257 42.12 21.88 25.53
N ARG A 258 43.17 22.58 25.10
CA ARG A 258 44.42 22.71 25.87
C ARG A 258 44.18 23.41 27.20
N ILE A 259 43.53 24.58 27.21
CA ILE A 259 43.23 25.34 28.44
C ILE A 259 42.37 24.52 29.40
N ARG A 260 41.36 23.80 28.88
CA ARG A 260 40.52 22.90 29.69
C ARG A 260 41.34 21.79 30.33
N LYS A 261 42.22 21.13 29.56
CA LYS A 261 43.11 20.09 30.08
C LYS A 261 44.02 20.64 31.19
N GLU A 262 44.65 21.79 30.96
CA GLU A 262 45.51 22.46 31.95
C GLU A 262 44.75 22.80 33.23
N LYS A 263 43.58 23.43 33.12
CA LYS A 263 42.73 23.77 34.29
C LYS A 263 42.25 22.54 35.05
N THR A 264 41.84 21.49 34.33
CA THR A 264 41.41 20.23 34.97
C THR A 264 42.56 19.56 35.72
N ALA A 265 43.77 19.55 35.15
CA ALA A 265 44.96 19.02 35.78
C ALA A 265 45.37 19.84 37.01
N GLU A 266 45.25 21.17 36.96
CA GLU A 266 45.51 22.05 38.10
C GLU A 266 44.51 21.82 39.24
N LEU A 267 43.21 21.75 38.94
CA LEU A 267 42.17 21.43 39.92
C LEU A 267 42.39 20.05 40.55
N GLN A 268 42.80 19.06 39.77
CA GLN A 268 43.15 17.73 40.30
C GLN A 268 44.34 17.80 41.27
N LYS A 269 45.40 18.55 40.94
CA LYS A 269 46.55 18.78 41.83
C LYS A 269 46.15 19.52 43.10
N GLN A 270 45.29 20.53 43.02
CA GLN A 270 44.79 21.26 44.19
C GLN A 270 43.95 20.33 45.09
N ASN A 271 43.05 19.55 44.51
CA ASN A 271 42.21 18.58 45.25
C ASN A 271 43.03 17.44 45.87
N SER A 272 44.13 17.01 45.25
CA SER A 272 45.01 15.99 45.84
C SER A 272 45.89 16.53 46.98
N THR A 273 46.14 17.83 47.00
CA THR A 273 47.04 18.48 48.00
C THR A 273 46.27 18.94 49.24
N GLN A 274 44.97 19.23 49.11
CA GLN A 274 44.09 19.48 50.25
C GLN A 274 43.76 18.15 50.95
N PRO A 275 44.10 17.94 52.23
CA PRO A 275 43.58 16.80 52.96
C PRO A 275 42.06 16.93 53.03
N VAL A 276 41.34 15.85 52.71
CA VAL A 276 39.88 15.77 52.81
C VAL A 276 39.50 15.99 54.28
N SER A 277 39.31 17.23 54.70
CA SER A 277 38.60 17.52 55.94
C SER A 277 37.15 17.20 55.66
N THR A 278 36.69 16.05 56.13
CA THR A 278 35.26 15.74 56.21
C THR A 278 34.55 16.93 56.85
N PRO A 279 33.62 17.62 56.16
CA PRO A 279 32.79 18.60 56.83
C PRO A 279 31.93 17.81 57.82
N ALA A 280 32.26 17.89 59.10
CA ALA A 280 31.33 17.50 60.15
C ALA A 280 30.10 18.40 59.97
N ALA A 281 29.02 17.83 59.45
CA ALA A 281 27.79 18.55 59.20
C ALA A 281 27.31 19.16 60.53
N PRO A 282 27.12 20.49 60.64
CA PRO A 282 26.31 21.01 61.72
C PRO A 282 24.89 20.54 61.45
N LEU A 283 24.39 19.62 62.27
CA LEU A 283 22.98 19.28 62.29
C LEU A 283 22.21 20.56 62.63
N ASN A 284 21.56 21.16 61.63
CA ASN A 284 20.69 22.31 61.84
C ASN A 284 19.62 21.91 62.86
N GLU A 285 19.57 22.61 63.99
CA GLU A 285 18.59 22.41 65.07
C GLU A 285 17.14 22.40 64.56
N ASP A 286 16.88 23.10 63.45
CA ASP A 286 15.58 23.17 62.78
C ASP A 286 15.10 21.83 62.24
N ALA A 287 16.02 20.94 61.82
CA ALA A 287 15.67 19.60 61.33
C ALA A 287 15.27 18.66 62.48
N LYS A 288 15.81 18.87 63.70
CA LYS A 288 15.41 18.12 64.89
C LYS A 288 14.00 18.53 65.35
N ARG A 289 13.71 19.83 65.34
CA ARG A 289 12.38 20.37 65.68
C ARG A 289 11.28 19.87 64.74
N PHE A 290 11.58 19.76 63.45
CA PHE A 290 10.62 19.24 62.46
C PHE A 290 10.26 17.76 62.67
N LEU A 291 11.18 16.95 63.23
CA LEU A 291 10.91 15.54 63.53
C LEU A 291 10.10 15.35 64.82
N ASP A 292 10.37 16.17 65.85
CA ASP A 292 9.59 16.13 67.11
C ASP A 292 8.13 16.59 66.91
N GLU A 293 7.86 17.45 65.92
CA GLU A 293 6.51 17.96 65.64
C GLU A 293 5.63 16.97 64.84
N PHE A 294 6.20 15.85 64.36
CA PHE A 294 5.48 14.86 63.54
C PHE A 294 5.12 13.56 64.31
N GLU A 295 5.44 13.45 65.60
CA GLU A 295 4.95 12.37 66.47
C GLU A 295 3.46 12.60 66.79
N LEU A 296 2.59 11.91 66.05
CA LEU A 296 1.13 11.91 66.22
C LEU A 296 0.75 11.38 67.62
N PRO A 297 -0.17 12.05 68.36
CA PRO A 297 -0.63 11.55 69.65
C PRO A 297 -1.41 10.23 69.49
N GLU A 298 -1.11 9.28 70.38
CA GLU A 298 -1.76 7.98 70.51
C GLU A 298 -3.29 8.12 70.51
N ARG A 299 -3.96 7.31 69.69
CA ARG A 299 -5.42 7.25 69.61
C ARG A 299 -5.98 6.69 70.91
N GLU A 300 -6.59 7.53 71.73
CA GLU A 300 -7.45 7.08 72.83
C GLU A 300 -8.61 6.26 72.29
N GLU A 301 -8.66 4.99 72.68
CA GLU A 301 -9.76 4.07 72.39
C GLU A 301 -11.04 4.50 73.14
N LEU A 302 -12.07 4.87 72.38
CA LEU A 302 -13.42 5.08 72.90
C LEU A 302 -14.06 3.74 73.26
N ARG A 303 -14.31 3.56 74.57
CA ARG A 303 -15.05 2.44 75.14
C ARG A 303 -16.54 2.47 74.72
N PRO A 304 -17.17 1.30 74.53
CA PRO A 304 -18.57 1.22 74.13
C PRO A 304 -19.54 1.42 75.31
N THR A 305 -20.67 2.07 75.05
CA THR A 305 -21.90 2.00 75.85
C THR A 305 -23.04 1.53 74.95
#